data_AF-A0A956H9L7-F1
#
_entry.id   AF-A0A956H9L7-F1
#
_cell.length_a   1.000
_cell.length_b   1.000
_cell.length_c   1.000
_cell.angle_alpha   90.00
_cell.angle_beta   90.00
_cell.angle_gamma   90.00
#
_symmetry.space_group_name_H-M   'P 1'
#
loop_
_entity.id
_entity.type
_entity.pdbx_description
1 polymer ?
#
loop_
_entity_poly.entity_id
_entity_poly.type
_entity_poly.pdbx_seq_one_letter_code
_entity_poly.pdbx_strand_id
1 'polypeptide(L)'
;GLRTILRIYAGLYAALHRSTTLRGKVEMALNAQLPKEPPRVQQWYQAFIEGLKKGAPKPGETQFQVTLPRDNPILGLVEIATGIARRFPTILEIQNVHHCQSLAIHSMLEALITESTDARLLLILASEPVNDAAKAWMAEPLLDLLDRRAELLHALPMAPWGADETTAYLASKGLSGDAGRIAEIASGRPGFIAELVDWLSDNDKLSGDLSGLTLADIADSTPDADELEDGEGDGEGESRRKHAGAEDAEQIAFISALLGLSFPSGLVADMLGLERDSVDDLLDATDGLYKEVQFSQPMNTWIYQFIKALHRESVLSRHTSDEDQEIARRVALFLERFLVPRGYEFLAKTMRMFAEHGAGGRAAVLRAQALGSDRHEVWTMSYDLMRYFDEIPWPAPAMRRVYMSLLDRMVQGGDVNQTENLFNTAMQWATTQEDRSFQAWL
;
A
#
# COMPACT_ATOMS: atom_id res chain seq x y z
N GLY A 1 -4.48 -9.79 5.69
CA GLY A 1 -5.74 -9.34 6.33
C GLY A 1 -5.56 -8.65 7.68
N LEU A 2 -5.16 -9.37 8.74
CA LEU A 2 -5.25 -8.90 10.14
C LEU A 2 -4.66 -7.51 10.43
N ARG A 3 -3.45 -7.22 9.93
CA ARG A 3 -2.81 -5.89 10.13
C ARG A 3 -3.65 -4.76 9.53
N THR A 4 -4.31 -5.01 8.40
CA THR A 4 -5.23 -4.06 7.75
C THR A 4 -6.49 -3.87 8.60
N ILE A 5 -7.09 -4.96 9.11
CA ILE A 5 -8.26 -4.89 10.01
C ILE A 5 -7.94 -4.03 11.24
N LEU A 6 -6.81 -4.30 11.89
CA LEU A 6 -6.37 -3.54 13.06
C LEU A 6 -6.19 -2.05 12.74
N ARG A 7 -5.60 -1.73 11.59
CA ARG A 7 -5.44 -0.33 11.13
C ARG A 7 -6.78 0.36 10.89
N ILE A 8 -7.77 -0.33 10.33
CA ILE A 8 -9.10 0.25 10.11
C ILE A 8 -9.79 0.54 11.45
N TYR A 9 -9.77 -0.39 12.39
CA TYR A 9 -10.27 -0.13 13.75
C TYR A 9 -9.53 1.01 14.44
N ALA A 10 -8.20 1.04 14.35
CA ALA A 10 -7.39 2.12 14.91
C ALA A 10 -7.78 3.49 14.30
N GLY A 11 -8.01 3.53 12.98
CA GLY A 11 -8.49 4.73 12.29
C GLY A 11 -9.87 5.18 12.78
N LEU A 12 -10.81 4.25 12.96
CA LEU A 12 -12.14 4.54 13.49
C LEU A 12 -12.08 5.08 14.92
N TYR A 13 -11.26 4.46 15.79
CA TYR A 13 -11.04 4.93 17.16
C TYR A 13 -10.42 6.33 17.16
N ALA A 14 -9.33 6.53 16.40
CA ALA A 14 -8.65 7.81 16.31
C ALA A 14 -9.60 8.92 15.86
N ALA A 15 -10.45 8.66 14.86
CA ALA A 15 -11.45 9.61 14.39
C ALA A 15 -12.44 10.01 15.50
N LEU A 16 -12.95 9.04 16.26
CA LEU A 16 -13.89 9.30 17.36
C LEU A 16 -13.22 10.01 18.55
N HIS A 17 -11.96 9.71 18.84
CA HIS A 17 -11.21 10.36 19.91
C HIS A 17 -10.79 11.81 19.61
N ARG A 18 -10.84 12.26 18.36
CA ARG A 18 -10.65 13.69 18.00
C ARG A 18 -11.71 14.60 18.64
N SER A 19 -12.88 14.07 19.00
CA SER A 19 -13.95 14.83 19.64
C SER A 19 -14.66 14.00 20.71
N THR A 20 -14.48 14.39 21.98
CA THR A 20 -15.16 13.74 23.11
C THR A 20 -16.69 13.79 22.99
N THR A 21 -17.22 14.87 22.42
CA THR A 21 -18.65 15.03 22.13
C THR A 21 -19.13 14.04 21.06
N LEU A 22 -18.38 13.89 19.95
CA LEU A 22 -18.72 12.92 18.90
C LEU A 22 -18.68 11.49 19.44
N ARG A 23 -17.61 11.14 20.17
CA ARG A 23 -17.48 9.84 20.84
C ARG A 23 -18.69 9.54 21.72
N GLY A 24 -19.06 10.47 22.61
CA GLY A 24 -20.23 10.29 23.48
C GLY A 24 -21.55 10.11 22.73
N LYS A 25 -21.75 10.86 21.64
CA LYS A 25 -22.93 10.71 20.76
C LYS A 25 -22.97 9.33 20.09
N VAL A 26 -21.84 8.86 19.58
CA VAL A 26 -21.72 7.52 18.96
C VAL A 26 -21.97 6.42 19.98
N GLU A 27 -21.37 6.51 21.17
CA GLU A 27 -21.64 5.57 22.26
C GLU A 27 -23.13 5.49 22.60
N MET A 28 -23.80 6.64 22.78
CA MET A 28 -25.23 6.68 23.07
C MET A 28 -26.07 6.09 21.94
N ALA A 29 -25.72 6.39 20.69
CA ALA A 29 -26.44 5.93 19.51
C ALA A 29 -26.32 4.41 19.32
N LEU A 30 -25.14 3.83 19.51
CA LEU A 30 -24.96 2.38 19.46
C LEU A 30 -25.66 1.68 20.63
N ASN A 31 -25.59 2.24 21.86
CA ASN A 31 -26.33 1.70 23.01
C ASN A 31 -27.85 1.71 22.80
N ALA A 32 -28.40 2.76 22.18
CA ALA A 32 -29.83 2.87 21.90
C ALA A 32 -30.31 1.85 20.84
N GLN A 33 -29.40 1.28 20.04
CA GLN A 33 -29.71 0.28 19.03
C GLN A 33 -29.74 -1.14 19.62
N LEU A 34 -28.98 -1.42 20.69
CA LEU A 34 -28.83 -2.76 21.29
C LEU A 34 -30.14 -3.56 21.40
N PRO A 35 -31.29 -3.01 21.89
CA PRO A 35 -32.50 -3.81 22.09
C PRO A 35 -33.12 -4.35 20.79
N LYS A 36 -32.77 -3.78 19.63
CA LYS A 36 -33.29 -4.17 18.31
C LYS A 36 -32.35 -5.10 17.56
N GLU A 37 -31.10 -5.21 18.02
CA GLU A 37 -30.07 -5.98 17.34
C GLU A 37 -30.03 -7.44 17.84
N PRO A 38 -29.58 -8.40 17.01
CA PRO A 38 -29.32 -9.76 17.45
C PRO A 38 -28.26 -9.81 18.57
N PRO A 39 -28.28 -10.84 19.45
CA PRO A 39 -27.32 -10.94 20.56
C PRO A 39 -25.84 -10.84 20.14
N ARG A 40 -25.50 -11.35 18.95
CA ARG A 40 -24.14 -11.29 18.39
C ARG A 40 -23.72 -9.84 18.09
N VAL A 41 -24.58 -9.07 17.42
CA VAL A 41 -24.34 -7.66 17.11
C VAL A 41 -24.29 -6.81 18.38
N GLN A 42 -25.15 -7.11 19.37
CA GLN A 42 -25.09 -6.45 20.67
C GLN A 42 -23.71 -6.60 21.33
N GLN A 43 -23.12 -7.80 21.29
CA GLN A 43 -21.79 -8.06 21.83
C GLN A 43 -20.71 -7.26 21.08
N TRP A 44 -20.82 -7.13 19.76
CA TRP A 44 -19.88 -6.32 18.96
C TRP A 44 -19.97 -4.83 19.32
N TYR A 45 -21.18 -4.28 19.43
CA TYR A 45 -21.37 -2.89 19.83
C TYR A 45 -20.84 -2.65 21.24
N GLN A 46 -21.12 -3.53 22.18
CA GLN A 46 -20.63 -3.43 23.56
C GLN A 46 -19.10 -3.51 23.61
N ALA A 47 -18.47 -4.45 22.91
CA ALA A 47 -17.02 -4.58 22.84
C ALA A 47 -16.36 -3.31 22.25
N PHE A 48 -16.96 -2.74 21.21
CA PHE A 48 -16.49 -1.49 20.60
C PHE A 48 -16.64 -0.29 21.55
N ILE A 49 -17.80 -0.15 22.20
CA ILE A 49 -18.06 0.92 23.19
C ILE A 49 -17.09 0.82 24.37
N GLU A 50 -16.88 -0.40 24.90
CA GLU A 50 -15.94 -0.65 25.99
C GLU A 50 -14.50 -0.30 25.55
N GLY A 51 -14.15 -0.67 24.31
CA GLY A 51 -12.88 -0.30 23.70
C GLY A 51 -12.70 1.21 23.58
N LEU A 52 -13.71 1.98 23.14
CA LEU A 52 -13.64 3.45 23.07
C LEU A 52 -13.46 4.11 24.43
N LYS A 53 -14.01 3.51 25.50
CA LYS A 53 -13.84 4.03 26.87
C LYS A 53 -12.42 3.77 27.39
N LYS A 54 -11.84 2.63 27.05
CA LYS A 54 -10.50 2.21 27.51
C LYS A 54 -9.36 2.73 26.63
N GLY A 55 -9.59 2.87 25.33
CA GLY A 55 -8.61 3.12 24.29
C GLY A 55 -8.26 4.58 24.03
N ALA A 56 -8.51 5.49 24.98
CA ALA A 56 -8.11 6.88 24.83
C ALA A 56 -6.57 6.99 24.94
N PRO A 57 -5.87 7.57 23.95
CA PRO A 57 -4.44 7.83 24.10
C PRO A 57 -4.24 8.77 25.29
N LYS A 58 -3.40 8.37 26.24
CA LYS A 58 -3.07 9.24 27.37
C LYS A 58 -2.23 10.41 26.87
N PRO A 59 -2.25 11.58 27.55
CA PRO A 59 -1.38 12.69 27.19
C PRO A 59 0.09 12.24 27.12
N GLY A 60 0.72 12.39 25.95
CA GLY A 60 2.10 11.99 25.70
C GLY A 60 2.30 10.56 25.17
N GLU A 61 1.26 9.71 25.14
CA GLU A 61 1.35 8.38 24.52
C GLU A 61 1.00 8.44 23.03
N THR A 62 1.84 7.84 22.19
CA THR A 62 1.62 7.72 20.73
C THR A 62 0.93 6.41 20.34
N GLN A 63 0.66 5.53 21.31
CA GLN A 63 0.07 4.22 21.11
C GLN A 63 -1.12 4.03 22.04
N PHE A 64 -2.15 3.34 21.57
CA PHE A 64 -3.31 2.95 22.38
C PHE A 64 -3.75 1.53 22.01
N GLN A 65 -4.38 0.84 22.94
CA GLN A 65 -4.88 -0.51 22.72
C GLN A 65 -6.23 -0.48 22.01
N VAL A 66 -6.29 -1.09 20.82
CA VAL A 66 -7.54 -1.29 20.08
C VAL A 66 -8.21 -2.57 20.59
N THR A 67 -9.50 -2.49 20.94
CA THR A 67 -10.30 -3.67 21.28
C THR A 67 -11.03 -4.16 20.03
N LEU A 68 -10.76 -5.39 19.63
CA LEU A 68 -11.40 -6.05 18.49
C LEU A 68 -12.51 -7.00 18.99
N PRO A 69 -13.63 -7.13 18.24
CA PRO A 69 -14.56 -8.23 18.44
C PRO A 69 -13.85 -9.58 18.43
N ARG A 70 -14.16 -10.45 19.41
CA ARG A 70 -13.39 -11.67 19.67
C ARG A 70 -13.66 -12.79 18.67
N ASP A 71 -14.89 -12.89 18.18
CA ASP A 71 -15.29 -13.95 17.25
C ASP A 71 -14.93 -13.58 15.81
N ASN A 72 -15.42 -12.45 15.31
CA ASN A 72 -15.15 -12.01 13.94
C ASN A 72 -15.05 -10.48 13.86
N PRO A 73 -13.82 -9.92 13.88
CA PRO A 73 -13.62 -8.48 13.80
C PRO A 73 -13.99 -7.89 12.44
N ILE A 74 -14.03 -8.68 11.37
CA ILE A 74 -14.43 -8.20 10.05
C ILE A 74 -15.93 -7.95 10.02
N LEU A 75 -16.71 -8.92 10.47
CA LEU A 75 -18.16 -8.80 10.61
C LEU A 75 -18.55 -7.65 11.54
N GLY A 76 -17.93 -7.62 12.73
CA GLY A 76 -18.17 -6.55 13.68
C GLY A 76 -17.88 -5.17 13.09
N LEU A 77 -16.86 -5.05 12.22
CA LEU A 77 -16.52 -3.76 11.60
C LEU A 77 -17.61 -3.28 10.64
N VAL A 78 -18.19 -4.18 9.83
CA VAL A 78 -19.33 -3.87 8.94
C VAL A 78 -20.50 -3.35 9.78
N GLU A 79 -20.90 -4.12 10.80
CA GLU A 79 -22.05 -3.79 11.64
C GLU A 79 -21.87 -2.52 12.46
N ILE A 80 -20.66 -2.30 13.01
CA ILE A 80 -20.33 -1.09 13.77
C ILE A 80 -20.37 0.13 12.84
N ALA A 81 -19.73 0.06 11.67
CA ALA A 81 -19.69 1.18 10.73
C ALA A 81 -21.10 1.51 10.21
N THR A 82 -21.88 0.50 9.82
CA THR A 82 -23.28 0.67 9.40
C THR A 82 -24.15 1.21 10.53
N GLY A 83 -24.01 0.69 11.75
CA GLY A 83 -24.75 1.16 12.93
C GLY A 83 -24.45 2.62 13.30
N ILE A 84 -23.21 3.07 13.11
CA ILE A 84 -22.84 4.49 13.22
C ILE A 84 -23.47 5.28 12.07
N ALA A 85 -23.34 4.83 10.83
CA ALA A 85 -23.81 5.53 9.64
C ALA A 85 -25.34 5.67 9.56
N ARG A 86 -26.11 4.75 10.13
CA ARG A 86 -27.57 4.88 10.30
C ARG A 86 -27.93 6.11 11.15
N ARG A 87 -27.06 6.50 12.09
CA ARG A 87 -27.31 7.58 13.07
C ARG A 87 -26.56 8.87 12.76
N PHE A 88 -25.45 8.81 12.03
CA PHE A 88 -24.63 9.96 11.69
C PHE A 88 -24.17 9.91 10.24
N PRO A 89 -24.15 11.03 9.51
CA PRO A 89 -23.41 11.11 8.26
C PRO A 89 -21.95 10.75 8.50
N THR A 90 -21.48 9.73 7.80
CA THR A 90 -20.16 9.14 8.01
C THR A 90 -19.42 9.11 6.70
N ILE A 91 -18.19 9.61 6.69
CA ILE A 91 -17.26 9.47 5.58
C ILE A 91 -16.20 8.48 6.04
N LEU A 92 -16.08 7.38 5.30
CA LEU A 92 -15.04 6.37 5.52
C LEU A 92 -14.12 6.37 4.31
N GLU A 93 -12.90 6.87 4.50
CA GLU A 93 -11.86 6.84 3.47
C GLU A 93 -10.88 5.71 3.75
N ILE A 94 -10.66 4.87 2.74
CA ILE A 94 -9.67 3.79 2.78
C ILE A 94 -8.61 4.09 1.74
N GLN A 95 -7.43 4.48 2.22
CA GLN A 95 -6.29 4.82 1.38
C GLN A 95 -5.50 3.59 0.94
N ASN A 96 -5.04 3.63 -0.32
CA ASN A 96 -4.21 2.62 -0.94
C ASN A 96 -4.82 1.21 -0.90
N VAL A 97 -6.11 1.10 -1.25
CA VAL A 97 -6.84 -0.19 -1.18
C VAL A 97 -6.19 -1.28 -2.03
N HIS A 98 -5.55 -0.91 -3.15
CA HIS A 98 -4.80 -1.81 -4.04
C HIS A 98 -3.56 -2.47 -3.40
N HIS A 99 -3.02 -1.93 -2.30
CA HIS A 99 -1.91 -2.56 -1.59
C HIS A 99 -2.33 -3.78 -0.76
N CYS A 100 -3.63 -4.00 -0.54
CA CYS A 100 -4.11 -5.15 0.19
C CYS A 100 -4.48 -6.28 -0.76
N GLN A 101 -3.92 -7.48 -0.54
CA GLN A 101 -4.19 -8.69 -1.32
C GLN A 101 -5.11 -9.66 -0.59
N SER A 102 -5.76 -9.22 0.49
CA SER A 102 -6.55 -10.08 1.36
C SER A 102 -8.00 -10.12 0.88
N LEU A 103 -8.50 -11.30 0.52
CA LEU A 103 -9.92 -11.48 0.14
C LEU A 103 -10.84 -10.94 1.23
N ALA A 104 -10.52 -11.23 2.49
CA ALA A 104 -11.30 -10.82 3.65
C ALA A 104 -11.60 -9.32 3.70
N ILE A 105 -10.60 -8.50 3.33
CA ILE A 105 -10.75 -7.05 3.30
C ILE A 105 -11.68 -6.63 2.17
N HIS A 106 -11.55 -7.20 0.98
CA HIS A 106 -12.40 -6.82 -0.15
C HIS A 106 -13.84 -7.32 0.00
N SER A 107 -14.04 -8.51 0.59
CA SER A 107 -15.37 -8.99 0.98
C SER A 107 -16.02 -8.08 2.03
N MET A 108 -15.23 -7.57 2.98
CA MET A 108 -15.73 -6.57 3.95
C MET A 108 -16.15 -5.25 3.27
N LEU A 109 -15.41 -4.79 2.25
CA LEU A 109 -15.81 -3.61 1.48
C LEU A 109 -17.13 -3.86 0.74
N GLU A 110 -17.28 -5.02 0.12
CA GLU A 110 -18.53 -5.39 -0.56
C GLU A 110 -19.71 -5.46 0.40
N ALA A 111 -19.49 -6.03 1.61
CA ALA A 111 -20.48 -6.03 2.67
C ALA A 111 -20.83 -4.61 3.10
N LEU A 112 -19.85 -3.74 3.36
CA LEU A 112 -20.11 -2.33 3.68
C LEU A 112 -20.93 -1.62 2.59
N ILE A 113 -20.63 -1.82 1.31
CA ILE A 113 -21.38 -1.20 0.21
C ILE A 113 -22.85 -1.67 0.21
N THR A 114 -23.09 -2.95 0.50
CA THR A 114 -24.45 -3.52 0.46
C THR A 114 -25.26 -3.17 1.71
N GLU A 115 -24.67 -3.36 2.88
CA GLU A 115 -25.33 -3.19 4.18
C GLU A 115 -25.57 -1.74 4.56
N SER A 116 -24.88 -0.79 3.91
CA SER A 116 -25.04 0.63 4.17
C SER A 116 -26.00 1.34 3.22
N THR A 117 -26.75 0.61 2.39
CA THR A 117 -27.71 1.20 1.43
C THR A 117 -28.82 2.03 2.08
N ASP A 118 -29.20 1.72 3.32
CA ASP A 118 -30.16 2.48 4.13
C ASP A 118 -29.50 3.48 5.09
N ALA A 119 -28.16 3.58 5.05
CA ALA A 119 -27.35 4.39 5.95
C ALA A 119 -26.79 5.63 5.26
N ARG A 120 -26.26 6.57 6.05
CA ARG A 120 -25.59 7.78 5.54
C ARG A 120 -24.08 7.59 5.50
N LEU A 121 -23.63 6.59 4.75
CA LEU A 121 -22.21 6.29 4.56
C LEU A 121 -21.74 6.76 3.18
N LEU A 122 -20.69 7.58 3.14
CA LEU A 122 -19.89 7.82 1.96
C LEU A 122 -18.58 7.03 2.11
N LEU A 123 -18.43 5.97 1.31
CA LEU A 123 -17.20 5.18 1.24
C LEU A 123 -16.30 5.72 0.12
N ILE A 124 -15.08 6.14 0.45
CA ILE A 124 -14.07 6.59 -0.50
C ILE A 124 -12.97 5.54 -0.55
N LEU A 125 -12.77 4.94 -1.71
CA LEU A 125 -11.70 3.98 -1.97
C LEU A 125 -10.60 4.68 -2.77
N ALA A 126 -9.54 5.11 -2.09
CA ALA A 126 -8.40 5.72 -2.77
C ALA A 126 -7.48 4.62 -3.33
N SER A 127 -7.32 4.63 -4.65
CA SER A 127 -6.54 3.64 -5.39
C SER A 127 -5.76 4.27 -6.53
N GLU A 128 -4.68 3.61 -6.96
CA GLU A 128 -4.08 3.85 -8.27
C GLU A 128 -5.05 3.48 -9.41
N PRO A 129 -4.88 4.08 -10.59
CA PRO A 129 -5.67 3.74 -11.78
C PRO A 129 -5.55 2.26 -12.16
N VAL A 130 -6.66 1.66 -12.57
CA VAL A 130 -6.69 0.27 -13.05
C VAL A 130 -6.32 0.24 -14.54
N ASN A 131 -5.03 0.23 -14.83
CA ASN A 131 -4.47 -0.01 -16.17
C ASN A 131 -4.02 -1.49 -16.33
N ASP A 132 -3.43 -1.85 -17.48
CA ASP A 132 -3.06 -3.25 -17.73
C ASP A 132 -1.91 -3.74 -16.84
N ALA A 133 -0.96 -2.88 -16.49
CA ALA A 133 0.05 -3.20 -15.47
C ALA A 133 -0.61 -3.41 -14.10
N ALA A 134 -1.50 -2.51 -13.68
CA ALA A 134 -2.25 -2.60 -12.43
C ALA A 134 -3.01 -3.92 -12.30
N LYS A 135 -3.67 -4.39 -13.36
CA LYS A 135 -4.38 -5.67 -13.37
C LYS A 135 -3.47 -6.88 -13.09
N ALA A 136 -2.16 -6.78 -13.34
CA ALA A 136 -1.22 -7.86 -13.08
C ALA A 136 -0.83 -8.00 -11.60
N TRP A 137 -0.88 -6.92 -10.82
CA TRP A 137 -0.40 -6.92 -9.42
C TRP A 137 -1.48 -6.58 -8.38
N MET A 138 -2.51 -5.82 -8.75
CA MET A 138 -3.64 -5.54 -7.85
C MET A 138 -4.43 -6.81 -7.58
N ALA A 139 -4.96 -6.90 -6.37
CA ALA A 139 -5.68 -8.08 -5.89
C ALA A 139 -6.86 -8.44 -6.78
N GLU A 140 -6.97 -9.71 -7.17
CA GLU A 140 -8.11 -10.20 -7.96
C GLU A 140 -9.46 -9.86 -7.32
N PRO A 141 -9.67 -9.99 -5.99
CA PRO A 141 -10.95 -9.66 -5.41
C PRO A 141 -11.25 -8.15 -5.40
N LEU A 142 -10.23 -7.28 -5.46
CA LEU A 142 -10.45 -5.84 -5.65
C LEU A 142 -10.89 -5.56 -7.09
N LEU A 143 -10.16 -6.10 -8.06
CA LEU A 143 -10.47 -5.91 -9.48
C LEU A 143 -11.89 -6.40 -9.80
N ASP A 144 -12.25 -7.59 -9.30
CA ASP A 144 -13.58 -8.17 -9.43
C ASP A 144 -14.66 -7.32 -8.73
N LEU A 145 -14.38 -6.80 -7.53
CA LEU A 145 -15.30 -5.88 -6.83
C LEU A 145 -15.56 -4.60 -7.63
N LEU A 146 -14.50 -3.96 -8.14
CA LEU A 146 -14.60 -2.72 -8.91
C LEU A 146 -15.39 -2.92 -10.21
N ASP A 147 -15.21 -4.05 -10.88
CA ASP A 147 -15.91 -4.39 -12.11
C ASP A 147 -17.40 -4.69 -11.86
N ARG A 148 -17.70 -5.65 -10.98
CA ARG A 148 -19.10 -6.08 -10.72
C ARG A 148 -19.95 -5.01 -10.06
N ARG A 149 -19.35 -4.15 -9.23
CA ARG A 149 -20.07 -3.09 -8.51
C ARG A 149 -19.90 -1.72 -9.18
N ALA A 150 -19.43 -1.66 -10.43
CA ALA A 150 -19.20 -0.41 -11.15
C ALA A 150 -20.41 0.52 -11.16
N GLU A 151 -21.64 -0.01 -11.23
CA GLU A 151 -22.87 0.80 -11.19
C GLU A 151 -23.12 1.50 -9.84
N LEU A 152 -22.55 0.98 -8.76
CA LEU A 152 -22.64 1.54 -7.40
C LEU A 152 -21.41 2.38 -7.05
N LEU A 153 -20.39 2.40 -7.90
CA LEU A 153 -19.13 3.07 -7.67
C LEU A 153 -18.98 4.25 -8.62
N HIS A 154 -18.75 5.43 -8.06
CA HIS A 154 -18.40 6.59 -8.87
C HIS A 154 -16.89 6.75 -8.94
N ALA A 155 -16.32 6.47 -10.12
CA ALA A 155 -14.89 6.68 -10.36
C ALA A 155 -14.60 8.18 -10.55
N LEU A 156 -13.76 8.72 -9.67
CA LEU A 156 -13.26 10.10 -9.74
C LEU A 156 -11.77 10.09 -10.11
N PRO A 157 -11.41 10.08 -11.40
CA PRO A 157 -10.02 10.17 -11.81
C PRO A 157 -9.47 11.56 -11.47
N MET A 158 -8.38 11.60 -10.71
CA MET A 158 -7.67 12.84 -10.41
C MET A 158 -6.84 13.25 -11.62
N ALA A 159 -7.22 14.33 -12.29
CA ALA A 159 -6.48 14.87 -13.42
C ALA A 159 -5.18 15.55 -12.95
N PRO A 160 -4.11 15.51 -13.76
CA PRO A 160 -2.91 16.32 -13.52
C PRO A 160 -3.27 17.81 -13.56
N TRP A 161 -2.61 18.61 -12.72
CA TRP A 161 -2.71 20.07 -12.77
C TRP A 161 -2.14 20.61 -14.08
N GLY A 162 -2.82 21.60 -14.64
CA GLY A 162 -2.37 22.36 -15.80
C GLY A 162 -1.82 23.73 -15.41
N ALA A 163 -1.77 24.62 -16.39
CA ALA A 163 -1.32 26.00 -16.20
C ALA A 163 -2.20 26.77 -15.21
N ASP A 164 -3.52 26.55 -15.24
CA ASP A 164 -4.48 27.31 -14.43
C ASP A 164 -4.34 26.97 -12.93
N GLU A 165 -4.32 25.69 -12.57
CA GLU A 165 -4.13 25.27 -11.18
C GLU A 165 -2.75 25.66 -10.66
N THR A 166 -1.72 25.54 -11.49
CA THR A 166 -0.35 25.92 -11.13
C THR A 166 -0.22 27.43 -10.95
N THR A 167 -0.90 28.23 -11.78
CA THR A 167 -0.98 29.69 -11.62
C THR A 167 -1.66 30.05 -10.30
N ALA A 168 -2.77 29.39 -9.97
CA ALA A 168 -3.47 29.59 -8.71
C ALA A 168 -2.59 29.20 -7.50
N TYR A 169 -1.82 28.11 -7.61
CA TYR A 169 -0.86 27.70 -6.59
C TYR A 169 0.24 28.76 -6.39
N LEU A 170 0.90 29.20 -7.45
CA LEU A 170 1.93 30.25 -7.39
C LEU A 170 1.38 31.54 -6.77
N ALA A 171 0.21 31.99 -7.22
CA ALA A 171 -0.46 33.17 -6.67
C ALA A 171 -0.77 33.03 -5.18
N SER A 172 -1.18 31.83 -4.72
CA SER A 172 -1.45 31.56 -3.30
C SER A 172 -0.19 31.67 -2.42
N LYS A 173 0.99 31.55 -3.02
CA LYS A 173 2.30 31.72 -2.38
C LYS A 173 2.92 33.10 -2.59
N GLY A 174 2.25 33.99 -3.32
CA GLY A 174 2.81 35.28 -3.72
C GLY A 174 3.95 35.17 -4.73
N LEU A 175 4.02 34.05 -5.47
CA LEU A 175 5.04 33.78 -6.48
C LEU A 175 4.47 33.97 -7.89
N SER A 176 5.37 34.11 -8.87
CA SER A 176 5.06 34.17 -10.30
C SER A 176 6.13 33.43 -11.10
N GLY A 177 5.73 32.75 -12.18
CA GLY A 177 6.61 32.00 -13.06
C GLY A 177 5.84 31.41 -14.24
N ASP A 178 6.52 30.66 -15.10
CA ASP A 178 5.87 29.92 -16.19
C ASP A 178 5.11 28.70 -15.67
N ALA A 179 3.87 28.95 -15.23
CA ALA A 179 3.00 27.94 -14.63
C ALA A 179 2.72 26.75 -15.57
N GLY A 180 2.62 27.00 -16.88
CA GLY A 180 2.39 25.95 -17.87
C GLY A 180 3.60 25.02 -17.95
N ARG A 181 4.80 25.59 -18.04
CA ARG A 181 6.03 24.79 -18.12
C ARG A 181 6.35 24.06 -16.82
N ILE A 182 6.13 24.69 -15.67
CA ILE A 182 6.27 24.04 -14.34
C ILE A 182 5.33 22.84 -14.23
N ALA A 183 4.06 22.99 -14.62
CA ALA A 183 3.10 21.90 -14.64
C ALA A 183 3.57 20.76 -15.55
N GLU A 184 4.09 21.07 -16.73
CA GLU A 184 4.60 20.09 -17.68
C GLU A 184 5.78 19.29 -17.13
N ILE A 185 6.80 19.96 -16.58
CA ILE A 185 8.00 19.33 -16.01
C ILE A 185 7.62 18.36 -14.87
N ALA A 186 6.72 18.79 -13.98
CA ALA A 186 6.25 17.96 -12.86
C ALA A 186 5.19 16.91 -13.27
N SER A 187 4.80 16.87 -14.56
CA SER A 187 3.70 16.06 -15.08
C SER A 187 2.36 16.30 -14.35
N GLY A 188 2.13 17.55 -13.94
CA GLY A 188 0.92 18.02 -13.27
C GLY A 188 0.70 17.44 -11.87
N ARG A 189 1.72 16.85 -11.24
CA ARG A 189 1.60 16.28 -9.89
C ARG A 189 1.73 17.38 -8.83
N PRO A 190 0.70 17.69 -8.02
CA PRO A 190 0.71 18.85 -7.13
C PRO A 190 1.88 18.89 -6.14
N GLY A 191 2.24 17.73 -5.56
CA GLY A 191 3.40 17.64 -4.66
C GLY A 191 4.73 17.93 -5.36
N PHE A 192 4.89 17.48 -6.61
CA PHE A 192 6.12 17.73 -7.37
C PHE A 192 6.15 19.14 -7.95
N ILE A 193 5.00 19.74 -8.26
CA ILE A 193 4.91 21.17 -8.57
C ILE A 193 5.41 21.99 -7.38
N ALA A 194 4.98 21.66 -6.16
CA ALA A 194 5.45 22.37 -4.97
C ALA A 194 6.97 22.24 -4.80
N GLU A 195 7.51 21.01 -4.83
CA GLU A 195 8.95 20.78 -4.70
C GLU A 195 9.77 21.41 -5.84
N LEU A 196 9.24 21.43 -7.07
CA LEU A 196 9.89 22.04 -8.23
C LEU A 196 9.91 23.55 -8.12
N VAL A 197 8.82 24.18 -7.66
CA VAL A 197 8.78 25.63 -7.42
C VAL A 197 9.80 26.03 -6.34
N ASP A 198 9.91 25.25 -5.26
CA ASP A 198 10.92 25.48 -4.23
C ASP A 198 12.33 25.35 -4.83
N TRP A 199 12.61 24.27 -5.57
CA TRP A 199 13.91 24.07 -6.24
C TRP A 199 14.24 25.19 -7.24
N LEU A 200 13.28 25.62 -8.05
CA LEU A 200 13.45 26.73 -9.00
C LEU A 200 13.73 28.06 -8.29
N SER A 201 13.13 28.27 -7.11
CA SER A 201 13.37 29.46 -6.30
C SER A 201 14.77 29.43 -5.69
N ASP A 202 15.16 28.29 -5.11
CA ASP A 202 16.47 28.09 -4.49
C ASP A 202 17.63 28.25 -5.49
N ASN A 203 17.36 28.03 -6.79
CA ASN A 203 18.33 28.11 -7.88
C ASN A 203 18.18 29.37 -8.76
N ASP A 204 17.40 30.37 -8.34
CA ASP A 204 17.13 31.61 -9.10
C ASP A 204 16.60 31.38 -10.54
N LYS A 205 15.92 30.27 -10.77
CA LYS A 205 15.37 29.85 -12.08
C LYS A 205 13.86 30.10 -12.23
N LEU A 206 13.14 30.39 -11.15
CA LEU A 206 11.67 30.49 -11.17
C LEU A 206 11.12 31.53 -12.17
N SER A 207 11.80 32.67 -12.30
CA SER A 207 11.46 33.73 -13.26
C SER A 207 12.20 33.61 -14.59
N GLY A 208 13.01 32.56 -14.77
CA GLY A 208 13.84 32.34 -15.94
C GLY A 208 13.11 31.65 -17.10
N ASP A 209 13.83 31.43 -18.20
CA ASP A 209 13.37 30.60 -19.30
C ASP A 209 13.51 29.12 -18.95
N LEU A 210 12.38 28.41 -18.91
CA LEU A 210 12.30 26.99 -18.58
C LEU A 210 12.16 26.08 -19.81
N SER A 211 12.28 26.63 -21.02
CA SER A 211 12.07 25.89 -22.28
C SER A 211 13.01 24.70 -22.45
N GLY A 212 14.26 24.82 -21.98
CA GLY A 212 15.26 23.74 -22.01
C GLY A 212 15.26 22.82 -20.80
N LEU A 213 14.52 23.15 -19.73
CA LEU A 213 14.54 22.40 -18.49
C LEU A 213 13.55 21.23 -18.54
N THR A 214 14.01 20.04 -18.19
CA THR A 214 13.19 18.84 -18.03
C THR A 214 13.31 18.30 -16.61
N LEU A 215 12.49 17.29 -16.28
CA LEU A 215 12.56 16.64 -14.97
C LEU A 215 13.91 15.95 -14.74
N ALA A 216 14.56 15.48 -15.81
CA ALA A 216 15.86 14.81 -15.75
C ALA A 216 16.99 15.73 -15.25
N ASP A 217 16.84 17.05 -15.41
CA ASP A 217 17.88 18.05 -15.11
C ASP A 217 17.87 18.54 -13.65
N ILE A 218 16.96 18.02 -12.81
CA ILE A 218 16.72 18.55 -11.45
C ILE A 218 17.70 17.98 -10.42
N ALA A 219 17.93 16.67 -10.44
CA ALA A 219 18.84 16.01 -9.50
C ALA A 219 20.24 15.92 -10.09
N ASP A 220 21.24 16.41 -9.37
CA ASP A 220 22.64 16.18 -9.66
C ASP A 220 23.16 15.00 -8.83
N SER A 221 23.58 13.95 -9.52
CA SER A 221 24.15 12.73 -8.92
C SER A 221 25.69 12.74 -8.95
N THR A 222 26.31 13.85 -9.37
CA THR A 222 27.76 13.98 -9.42
C THR A 222 28.32 14.15 -8.02
N PRO A 223 29.17 13.22 -7.53
CA PRO A 223 29.80 13.37 -6.21
C PRO A 223 30.91 14.43 -6.24
N ASP A 224 31.16 15.05 -5.10
CA ASP A 224 32.35 15.88 -4.89
C ASP A 224 33.59 14.97 -4.85
N ALA A 225 34.47 15.15 -5.83
CA ALA A 225 35.68 14.35 -5.96
C ALA A 225 36.66 14.54 -4.79
N ASP A 226 36.60 15.68 -4.09
CA ASP A 226 37.45 15.94 -2.92
C ASP A 226 36.95 15.24 -1.66
N GLU A 227 35.69 14.77 -1.65
CA GLU A 227 35.07 14.04 -0.53
C GLU A 227 35.09 12.51 -0.71
N LEU A 228 35.44 12.02 -1.91
CA LEU A 228 35.57 10.58 -2.16
C LEU A 228 36.84 10.02 -1.53
N GLU A 229 36.71 8.94 -0.77
CA GLU A 229 37.86 8.21 -0.25
C GLU A 229 38.54 7.39 -1.35
N ASP A 230 39.87 7.41 -1.39
CA ASP A 230 40.63 6.54 -2.29
C ASP A 230 40.48 5.09 -1.82
N GLY A 231 39.95 4.21 -2.67
CA GLY A 231 39.86 2.78 -2.38
C GLY A 231 41.21 2.21 -1.96
N GLU A 232 41.24 1.38 -0.91
CA GLU A 232 42.44 0.63 -0.53
C GLU A 232 42.84 -0.29 -1.71
N GLY A 233 43.78 0.20 -2.53
CA GLY A 233 43.99 -0.20 -3.92
C GLY A 233 43.74 -1.67 -4.26
N ASP A 234 43.08 -1.89 -5.40
CA ASP A 234 42.75 -3.17 -6.05
C ASP A 234 43.62 -4.35 -5.57
N GLY A 235 43.26 -4.90 -4.41
CA GLY A 235 44.01 -6.01 -3.84
C GLY A 235 43.73 -7.25 -4.66
N GLU A 236 44.75 -7.76 -5.34
CA GLU A 236 44.72 -9.01 -6.10
C GLU A 236 44.13 -10.16 -5.26
N GLY A 237 42.84 -10.44 -5.46
CA GLY A 237 42.15 -11.56 -4.82
C GLY A 237 40.73 -11.71 -5.36
N GLU A 238 40.36 -12.92 -5.79
CA GLU A 238 39.06 -13.27 -6.40
C GLU A 238 37.81 -13.05 -5.51
N SER A 239 37.95 -12.39 -4.34
CA SER A 239 36.90 -12.22 -3.34
C SER A 239 36.66 -10.78 -2.87
N ARG A 240 37.37 -9.77 -3.40
CA ARG A 240 37.12 -8.36 -3.04
C ARG A 240 36.09 -7.75 -3.99
N ARG A 241 35.10 -7.06 -3.42
CA ARG A 241 34.09 -6.29 -4.19
C ARG A 241 34.76 -5.05 -4.79
N LYS A 242 34.21 -4.54 -5.89
CA LYS A 242 34.69 -3.29 -6.51
C LYS A 242 34.40 -2.13 -5.55
N HIS A 243 35.35 -1.21 -5.37
CA HIS A 243 35.14 0.04 -4.65
C HIS A 243 34.33 1.01 -5.53
N ALA A 244 33.30 1.66 -4.99
CA ALA A 244 32.44 2.56 -5.74
C ALA A 244 33.18 3.86 -6.08
N GLY A 245 33.16 4.24 -7.37
CA GLY A 245 33.76 5.49 -7.86
C GLY A 245 32.73 6.46 -8.40
N ALA A 246 33.16 7.67 -8.77
CA ALA A 246 32.30 8.69 -9.36
C ALA A 246 31.53 8.20 -10.61
N GLU A 247 32.10 7.26 -11.36
CA GLU A 247 31.44 6.64 -12.51
C GLU A 247 30.24 5.75 -12.16
N ASP A 248 30.17 5.26 -10.92
CA ASP A 248 29.07 4.42 -10.43
C ASP A 248 27.90 5.25 -9.90
N ALA A 249 28.07 6.56 -9.71
CA ALA A 249 27.12 7.42 -9.00
C ALA A 249 25.73 7.44 -9.64
N GLU A 250 25.65 7.51 -10.98
CA GLU A 250 24.38 7.48 -11.69
C GLU A 250 23.66 6.13 -11.53
N GLN A 251 24.41 5.04 -11.58
CA GLN A 251 23.83 3.71 -11.41
C GLN A 251 23.36 3.48 -9.97
N ILE A 252 24.13 3.94 -8.99
CA ILE A 252 23.75 3.94 -7.56
C ILE A 252 22.48 4.76 -7.37
N ALA A 253 22.38 5.96 -7.97
CA ALA A 253 21.19 6.79 -7.92
C ALA A 253 19.97 6.08 -8.50
N PHE A 254 20.13 5.44 -9.66
CA PHE A 254 19.03 4.73 -10.32
C PHE A 254 18.49 3.55 -9.50
N ILE A 255 19.38 2.68 -9.02
CA ILE A 255 18.99 1.54 -8.17
C ILE A 255 18.33 2.04 -6.88
N SER A 256 18.89 3.08 -6.26
CA SER A 256 18.33 3.74 -5.09
C SER A 256 16.93 4.27 -5.36
N ALA A 257 16.71 4.92 -6.51
CA ALA A 257 15.42 5.45 -6.90
C ALA A 257 14.38 4.35 -7.13
N LEU A 258 14.77 3.20 -7.70
CA LEU A 258 13.92 2.01 -7.79
C LEU A 258 13.58 1.45 -6.39
N LEU A 259 14.53 1.45 -5.45
CA LEU A 259 14.34 1.05 -4.05
C LEU A 259 13.47 2.00 -3.22
N GLY A 260 13.21 3.21 -3.68
CA GLY A 260 12.18 4.11 -3.14
C GLY A 260 12.76 5.43 -2.63
N LEU A 261 11.92 6.23 -1.96
CA LEU A 261 12.38 7.51 -1.39
C LEU A 261 13.45 7.29 -0.32
N SER A 262 13.27 6.24 0.49
CA SER A 262 14.27 5.76 1.45
C SER A 262 14.73 4.37 1.04
N PHE A 263 16.03 4.12 1.14
CA PHE A 263 16.64 2.89 0.71
C PHE A 263 17.84 2.50 1.59
N PRO A 264 18.09 1.19 1.79
CA PRO A 264 19.30 0.70 2.44
C PRO A 264 20.48 0.71 1.46
N SER A 265 21.53 1.49 1.76
CA SER A 265 22.71 1.64 0.89
C SER A 265 23.46 0.32 0.66
N GLY A 266 23.59 -0.50 1.69
CA GLY A 266 24.23 -1.81 1.60
C GLY A 266 23.49 -2.79 0.68
N LEU A 267 22.19 -2.56 0.44
CA LEU A 267 21.43 -3.32 -0.55
C LEU A 267 21.76 -2.88 -1.98
N VAL A 268 21.97 -1.58 -2.18
CA VAL A 268 22.45 -1.01 -3.46
C VAL A 268 23.83 -1.58 -3.76
N ALA A 269 24.73 -1.55 -2.78
CA ALA A 269 26.06 -2.15 -2.87
C ALA A 269 26.00 -3.65 -3.20
N ASP A 270 25.15 -4.42 -2.50
CA ASP A 270 24.98 -5.86 -2.78
C ASP A 270 24.43 -6.14 -4.18
N MET A 271 23.56 -5.27 -4.73
CA MET A 271 23.01 -5.42 -6.08
C MET A 271 24.02 -5.08 -7.18
N LEU A 272 24.90 -4.11 -6.92
CA LEU A 272 25.92 -3.67 -7.86
C LEU A 272 27.25 -4.42 -7.72
N GLY A 273 27.39 -5.26 -6.67
CA GLY A 273 28.63 -5.95 -6.38
C GLY A 273 29.73 -5.02 -5.85
N LEU A 274 29.33 -3.91 -5.22
CA LEU A 274 30.20 -2.88 -4.67
C LEU A 274 30.49 -3.11 -3.18
N GLU A 275 31.60 -2.56 -2.72
CA GLU A 275 31.91 -2.42 -1.30
C GLU A 275 30.87 -1.51 -0.62
N ARG A 276 30.39 -1.92 0.56
CA ARG A 276 29.27 -1.23 1.23
C ARG A 276 29.66 0.16 1.71
N ASP A 277 30.81 0.26 2.35
CA ASP A 277 31.31 1.52 2.93
C ASP A 277 31.55 2.54 1.80
N SER A 278 32.17 2.12 0.68
CA SER A 278 32.34 2.98 -0.49
C SER A 278 31.05 3.54 -1.11
N VAL A 279 29.92 2.83 -0.97
CA VAL A 279 28.62 3.35 -1.42
C VAL A 279 28.07 4.38 -0.43
N ASP A 280 28.32 4.22 0.87
CA ASP A 280 27.97 5.22 1.87
C ASP A 280 28.78 6.50 1.61
N ASP A 281 30.10 6.38 1.42
CA ASP A 281 31.00 7.52 1.13
C ASP A 281 30.57 8.27 -0.15
N LEU A 282 30.23 7.56 -1.22
CA LEU A 282 29.75 8.17 -2.44
C LEU A 282 28.41 8.91 -2.24
N LEU A 283 27.48 8.33 -1.47
CA LEU A 283 26.19 8.95 -1.20
C LEU A 283 26.36 10.22 -0.35
N ASP A 284 27.29 10.21 0.61
CA ASP A 284 27.64 11.38 1.42
C ASP A 284 28.33 12.47 0.60
N ALA A 285 29.21 12.09 -0.32
CA ALA A 285 29.86 13.00 -1.26
C ALA A 285 28.91 13.62 -2.31
N THR A 286 27.65 13.16 -2.40
CA THR A 286 26.65 13.70 -3.34
C THR A 286 25.77 14.75 -2.66
N ASP A 287 26.33 15.96 -2.47
CA ASP A 287 25.69 17.04 -1.71
C ASP A 287 24.28 17.39 -2.24
N GLY A 288 23.36 17.66 -1.31
CA GLY A 288 21.99 18.08 -1.62
C GLY A 288 21.08 17.01 -2.24
N LEU A 289 21.58 15.82 -2.57
CA LEU A 289 20.76 14.74 -3.12
C LEU A 289 20.20 13.80 -2.05
N TYR A 290 21.06 13.31 -1.16
CA TYR A 290 20.73 12.32 -0.14
C TYR A 290 20.90 12.86 1.27
N LYS A 291 20.27 12.18 2.23
CA LYS A 291 20.57 12.34 3.64
C LYS A 291 20.59 10.98 4.33
N GLU A 292 21.55 10.80 5.23
CA GLU A 292 21.58 9.68 6.15
C GLU A 292 20.43 9.83 7.17
N VAL A 293 19.62 8.78 7.35
CA VAL A 293 18.46 8.81 8.25
C VAL A 293 18.73 8.05 9.54
N GLN A 294 19.16 6.79 9.42
CA GLN A 294 19.43 5.92 10.57
C GLN A 294 20.19 4.67 10.16
N PHE A 295 20.95 4.09 11.09
CA PHE A 295 21.56 2.78 10.93
C PHE A 295 20.57 1.66 11.27
N SER A 296 20.33 0.75 10.33
CA SER A 296 19.47 -0.42 10.54
C SER A 296 20.29 -1.59 11.06
N GLN A 297 20.30 -1.80 12.38
CA GLN A 297 20.98 -2.94 13.00
C GLN A 297 20.57 -4.31 12.40
N PRO A 298 19.26 -4.58 12.12
CA PRO A 298 18.88 -5.87 11.53
C PRO A 298 19.41 -6.10 10.12
N MET A 299 19.70 -5.03 9.36
CA MET A 299 20.24 -5.11 8.01
C MET A 299 21.75 -4.85 7.93
N ASN A 300 22.35 -4.38 9.04
CA ASN A 300 23.73 -3.94 9.15
C ASN A 300 24.13 -2.99 8.00
N THR A 301 23.38 -1.90 7.87
CA THR A 301 23.54 -0.89 6.81
C THR A 301 22.83 0.41 7.19
N TRP A 302 23.33 1.54 6.67
CA TRP A 302 22.65 2.82 6.74
C TRP A 302 21.41 2.87 5.84
N ILE A 303 20.40 3.59 6.32
CA ILE A 303 19.21 3.94 5.54
C ILE A 303 19.38 5.38 5.08
N TYR A 304 19.50 5.56 3.77
CA TYR A 304 19.53 6.85 3.11
C TYR A 304 18.14 7.22 2.61
N GLN A 305 17.94 8.52 2.38
CA GLN A 305 16.73 9.06 1.79
C GLN A 305 17.08 10.17 0.80
N PHE A 306 16.43 10.18 -0.37
CA PHE A 306 16.45 11.38 -1.23
C PHE A 306 15.86 12.56 -0.46
N ILE A 307 16.53 13.71 -0.45
CA ILE A 307 16.08 14.88 0.31
C ILE A 307 14.69 15.34 -0.16
N LYS A 308 14.43 15.28 -1.47
CA LYS A 308 13.15 15.60 -2.11
C LYS A 308 12.64 14.41 -2.93
N ALA A 309 11.32 14.20 -2.99
CA ALA A 309 10.75 13.14 -3.81
C ALA A 309 10.91 13.44 -5.32
N LEU A 310 10.96 14.72 -5.67
CA LEU A 310 11.29 15.22 -7.00
C LEU A 310 12.68 14.76 -7.46
N HIS A 311 13.68 14.70 -6.57
CA HIS A 311 15.03 14.25 -6.95
C HIS A 311 15.04 12.78 -7.37
N ARG A 312 14.36 11.93 -6.59
CA ARG A 312 14.14 10.53 -6.96
C ARG A 312 13.48 10.40 -8.33
N GLU A 313 12.46 11.19 -8.59
CA GLU A 313 11.74 11.14 -9.86
C GLU A 313 12.59 11.66 -11.03
N SER A 314 13.41 12.68 -10.79
CA SER A 314 14.39 13.19 -11.75
C SER A 314 15.34 12.09 -12.21
N VAL A 315 15.87 11.29 -11.28
CA VAL A 315 16.69 10.12 -11.60
C VAL A 315 15.89 9.12 -12.45
N LEU A 316 14.69 8.71 -12.02
CA LEU A 316 13.90 7.75 -12.81
C LEU A 316 13.57 8.23 -14.22
N SER A 317 13.37 9.54 -14.40
CA SER A 317 13.05 10.12 -15.72
C SER A 317 14.22 10.06 -16.72
N ARG A 318 15.46 9.87 -16.25
CA ARG A 318 16.65 9.63 -17.08
C ARG A 318 16.74 8.20 -17.60
N HIS A 319 16.09 7.25 -16.91
CA HIS A 319 16.26 5.82 -17.08
C HIS A 319 14.99 5.15 -17.66
N THR A 320 14.75 5.36 -18.95
CA THR A 320 13.56 4.84 -19.65
C THR A 320 13.87 3.84 -20.76
N SER A 321 15.13 3.46 -20.96
CA SER A 321 15.55 2.52 -22.01
C SER A 321 15.14 1.07 -21.71
N ASP A 322 15.16 0.19 -22.72
CA ASP A 322 14.91 -1.25 -22.53
C ASP A 322 15.90 -1.91 -21.55
N GLU A 323 17.13 -1.40 -21.48
CA GLU A 323 18.14 -1.84 -20.52
C GLU A 323 17.75 -1.43 -19.10
N ASP A 324 17.26 -0.20 -18.91
CA ASP A 324 16.75 0.27 -17.62
C ASP A 324 15.55 -0.56 -17.15
N GLN A 325 14.66 -0.96 -18.06
CA GLN A 325 13.55 -1.87 -17.76
C GLN A 325 14.06 -3.23 -17.26
N GLU A 326 15.13 -3.75 -17.86
CA GLU A 326 15.76 -5.01 -17.43
C GLU A 326 16.43 -4.87 -16.05
N ILE A 327 17.11 -3.75 -15.79
CA ILE A 327 17.66 -3.45 -14.47
C ILE A 327 16.55 -3.41 -13.42
N ALA A 328 15.43 -2.73 -13.69
CA ALA A 328 14.30 -2.67 -12.79
C ALA A 328 13.70 -4.07 -12.50
N ARG A 329 13.61 -4.94 -13.50
CA ARG A 329 13.21 -6.36 -13.30
C ARG A 329 14.19 -7.12 -12.40
N ARG A 330 15.50 -6.86 -12.51
CA ARG A 330 16.52 -7.48 -11.65
C ARG A 330 16.44 -6.96 -10.22
N VAL A 331 16.18 -5.67 -10.02
CA VAL A 331 15.88 -5.10 -8.70
C VAL A 331 14.63 -5.76 -8.10
N ALA A 332 13.55 -5.93 -8.88
CA ALA A 332 12.35 -6.63 -8.42
C ALA A 332 12.65 -8.08 -8.00
N LEU A 333 13.46 -8.81 -8.78
CA LEU A 333 13.91 -10.16 -8.44
C LEU A 333 14.72 -10.18 -7.14
N PHE A 334 15.56 -9.18 -6.92
CA PHE A 334 16.31 -9.04 -5.69
C PHE A 334 15.37 -8.79 -4.49
N LEU A 335 14.42 -7.85 -4.64
CA LEU A 335 13.41 -7.57 -3.62
C LEU A 335 12.58 -8.81 -3.28
N GLU A 336 12.14 -9.57 -4.28
CA GLU A 336 11.43 -10.83 -4.13
C GLU A 336 12.22 -11.84 -3.28
N ARG A 337 13.52 -11.97 -3.53
CA ARG A 337 14.36 -12.95 -2.84
C ARG A 337 14.71 -12.54 -1.41
N PHE A 338 14.97 -11.26 -1.18
CA PHE A 338 15.61 -10.79 0.06
C PHE A 338 14.71 -9.97 0.98
N LEU A 339 13.75 -9.21 0.44
CA LEU A 339 12.90 -8.32 1.25
C LEU A 339 11.46 -8.82 1.40
N VAL A 340 10.87 -9.43 0.37
CA VAL A 340 9.51 -10.00 0.46
C VAL A 340 9.35 -11.00 1.61
N PRO A 341 10.31 -11.91 1.89
CA PRO A 341 10.22 -12.81 3.05
C PRO A 341 10.24 -12.09 4.41
N ARG A 342 10.73 -10.85 4.45
CA ARG A 342 10.87 -10.05 5.68
C ARG A 342 9.63 -9.22 5.98
N GLY A 343 8.80 -8.93 4.99
CA GLY A 343 7.65 -8.05 5.20
C GLY A 343 6.72 -7.94 4.01
N TYR A 344 5.42 -7.87 4.31
CA TYR A 344 4.36 -7.72 3.31
C TYR A 344 4.43 -6.38 2.57
N GLU A 345 4.93 -5.32 3.21
CA GLU A 345 5.12 -4.02 2.56
C GLU A 345 6.02 -4.09 1.31
N PHE A 346 7.00 -5.00 1.28
CA PHE A 346 7.86 -5.18 0.11
C PHE A 346 7.15 -5.93 -1.03
N LEU A 347 6.15 -6.76 -0.71
CA LEU A 347 5.45 -7.59 -1.70
C LEU A 347 4.66 -6.75 -2.71
N ALA A 348 3.84 -5.80 -2.24
CA ALA A 348 3.06 -4.92 -3.11
C ALA A 348 3.96 -4.15 -4.08
N LYS A 349 5.05 -3.60 -3.54
CA LYS A 349 6.06 -2.88 -4.32
C LYS A 349 6.72 -3.77 -5.37
N THR A 350 7.18 -4.96 -4.99
CA THR A 350 7.85 -5.90 -5.91
C THR A 350 6.91 -6.32 -7.05
N MET A 351 5.65 -6.63 -6.74
CA MET A 351 4.67 -6.99 -7.79
C MET A 351 4.42 -5.83 -8.74
N ARG A 352 4.28 -4.60 -8.21
CA ARG A 352 4.13 -3.39 -9.03
C ARG A 352 5.31 -3.19 -9.95
N MET A 353 6.54 -3.29 -9.43
CA MET A 353 7.77 -3.17 -10.22
C MET A 353 7.82 -4.23 -11.34
N PHE A 354 7.51 -5.50 -11.05
CA PHE A 354 7.42 -6.50 -12.13
C PHE A 354 6.37 -6.14 -13.17
N ALA A 355 5.19 -5.67 -12.77
CA ALA A 355 4.12 -5.35 -13.69
C ALA A 355 4.44 -4.14 -14.59
N GLU A 356 4.96 -3.06 -14.01
CA GLU A 356 5.31 -1.83 -14.73
C GLU A 356 6.49 -2.04 -15.69
N HIS A 357 7.41 -2.96 -15.36
CA HIS A 357 8.59 -3.26 -16.17
C HIS A 357 8.46 -4.54 -17.00
N GLY A 358 7.24 -4.87 -17.47
CA GLY A 358 7.00 -5.90 -18.51
C GLY A 358 7.04 -7.36 -18.05
N ALA A 359 7.11 -7.62 -16.74
CA ALA A 359 7.11 -8.95 -16.13
C ALA A 359 5.78 -9.28 -15.41
N GLY A 360 4.64 -8.91 -16.02
CA GLY A 360 3.31 -9.08 -15.43
C GLY A 360 2.97 -10.52 -15.00
N GLY A 361 3.49 -11.55 -15.69
CA GLY A 361 3.33 -12.94 -15.28
C GLY A 361 3.94 -13.24 -13.91
N ARG A 362 5.11 -12.64 -13.59
CA ARG A 362 5.76 -12.82 -12.28
C ARG A 362 5.05 -12.03 -11.18
N ALA A 363 4.53 -10.84 -11.51
CA ALA A 363 3.64 -10.10 -10.63
C ALA A 363 2.39 -10.91 -10.26
N ALA A 364 1.76 -11.58 -11.25
CA ALA A 364 0.57 -12.40 -11.02
C ALA A 364 0.85 -13.64 -10.14
N VAL A 365 2.01 -14.28 -10.28
CA VAL A 365 2.43 -15.38 -9.40
C VAL A 365 2.58 -14.91 -7.96
N LEU A 366 3.30 -13.80 -7.75
CA LEU A 366 3.47 -13.22 -6.42
C LEU A 366 2.13 -12.75 -5.83
N ARG A 367 1.21 -12.25 -6.66
CA ARG A 367 -0.14 -11.88 -6.25
C ARG A 367 -0.92 -13.08 -5.73
N ALA A 368 -0.87 -14.20 -6.46
CA ALA A 368 -1.53 -15.43 -6.04
C ALA A 368 -0.96 -15.95 -4.71
N GLN A 369 0.37 -15.90 -4.55
CA GLN A 369 1.05 -16.25 -3.30
C GLN A 369 0.64 -15.30 -2.15
N ALA A 370 0.57 -13.99 -2.42
CA ALA A 370 0.16 -12.97 -1.44
C ALA A 370 -1.23 -13.26 -0.91
N LEU A 371 -2.18 -13.54 -1.80
CA LEU A 371 -3.54 -13.87 -1.43
C LEU A 371 -3.60 -15.18 -0.62
N GLY A 372 -2.86 -16.20 -1.04
CA GLY A 372 -2.76 -17.47 -0.33
C GLY A 372 -2.08 -17.38 1.05
N SER A 373 -1.37 -16.29 1.34
CA SER A 373 -0.60 -16.12 2.59
C SER A 373 -1.45 -15.71 3.81
N ASP A 374 -2.73 -15.40 3.63
CA ASP A 374 -3.61 -15.11 4.76
C ASP A 374 -3.67 -16.30 5.74
N ARG A 375 -3.65 -15.98 7.03
CA ARG A 375 -3.71 -16.97 8.11
C ARG A 375 -5.07 -17.67 8.12
N HIS A 376 -5.11 -18.88 8.67
CA HIS A 376 -6.34 -19.67 8.75
C HIS A 376 -7.50 -18.87 9.36
N GLU A 377 -7.25 -18.11 10.42
CA GLU A 377 -8.30 -17.33 11.11
C GLU A 377 -8.92 -16.26 10.19
N VAL A 378 -8.15 -15.68 9.27
CA VAL A 378 -8.65 -14.67 8.31
C VAL A 378 -9.57 -15.31 7.27
N TRP A 379 -9.24 -16.53 6.83
CA TRP A 379 -10.10 -17.30 5.95
C TRP A 379 -11.40 -17.70 6.64
N THR A 380 -11.33 -18.12 7.91
CA THR A 380 -12.52 -18.43 8.71
C THR A 380 -13.39 -17.19 8.88
N MET A 381 -12.78 -16.03 9.16
CA MET A 381 -13.52 -14.77 9.24
C MET A 381 -14.20 -14.40 7.91
N SER A 382 -13.57 -14.69 6.78
CA SER A 382 -14.13 -14.44 5.44
C SER A 382 -15.32 -15.36 5.15
N TYR A 383 -15.18 -16.65 5.50
CA TYR A 383 -16.25 -17.63 5.37
C TYR A 383 -17.47 -17.26 6.23
N ASP A 384 -17.24 -16.91 7.48
CA ASP A 384 -18.28 -16.46 8.40
C ASP A 384 -18.96 -15.18 7.90
N LEU A 385 -18.19 -14.23 7.35
CA LEU A 385 -18.71 -13.00 6.77
C LEU A 385 -19.67 -13.31 5.61
N MET A 386 -19.23 -14.16 4.67
CA MET A 386 -20.01 -14.50 3.48
C MET A 386 -21.29 -15.28 3.83
N ARG A 387 -21.26 -16.07 4.90
CA ARG A 387 -22.44 -16.80 5.39
C ARG A 387 -23.39 -15.94 6.21
N TYR A 388 -22.86 -14.94 6.91
CA TYR A 388 -23.67 -14.05 7.72
C TYR A 388 -24.46 -13.08 6.84
N PHE A 389 -23.82 -12.56 5.78
CA PHE A 389 -24.47 -11.76 4.74
C PHE A 389 -24.77 -12.64 3.52
N ASP A 390 -25.69 -13.59 3.65
CA ASP A 390 -26.03 -14.56 2.61
C ASP A 390 -26.92 -13.98 1.48
N GLU A 391 -27.47 -12.79 1.68
CA GLU A 391 -28.17 -11.99 0.68
C GLU A 391 -27.24 -11.35 -0.35
N ILE A 392 -25.95 -11.20 0.00
CA ILE A 392 -24.96 -10.67 -0.93
C ILE A 392 -24.66 -11.75 -1.98
N PRO A 393 -24.77 -11.44 -3.29
CA PRO A 393 -24.45 -12.38 -4.36
C PRO A 393 -22.93 -12.54 -4.49
N TRP A 394 -22.31 -13.24 -3.53
CA TRP A 394 -20.87 -13.45 -3.47
C TRP A 394 -20.36 -14.11 -4.75
N PRO A 395 -19.24 -13.63 -5.33
CA PRO A 395 -18.70 -14.20 -6.55
C PRO A 395 -18.33 -15.66 -6.35
N ALA A 396 -18.71 -16.51 -7.30
CA ALA A 396 -18.35 -17.92 -7.27
C ALA A 396 -16.83 -18.16 -7.13
N PRO A 397 -15.93 -17.41 -7.81
CA PRO A 397 -14.50 -17.53 -7.60
C PRO A 397 -14.05 -17.22 -6.16
N ALA A 398 -14.68 -16.25 -5.50
CA ALA A 398 -14.37 -15.88 -4.12
C ALA A 398 -14.81 -16.97 -3.14
N MET A 399 -16.04 -17.46 -3.27
CA MET A 399 -16.57 -18.57 -2.46
C MET A 399 -15.73 -19.85 -2.62
N ARG A 400 -15.43 -20.23 -3.88
CA ARG A 400 -14.57 -21.38 -4.18
C ARG A 400 -13.21 -21.24 -3.49
N ARG A 401 -12.59 -20.07 -3.59
CA ARG A 401 -11.27 -19.81 -2.98
C ARG A 401 -11.30 -19.90 -1.46
N VAL A 402 -12.36 -19.43 -0.80
CA VAL A 402 -12.55 -19.58 0.65
C VAL A 402 -12.65 -21.06 1.03
N TYR A 403 -13.49 -21.83 0.36
CA TYR A 403 -13.63 -23.26 0.64
C TYR A 403 -12.34 -24.03 0.43
N MET A 404 -11.68 -23.84 -0.71
CA MET A 404 -10.39 -24.49 -1.00
C MET A 404 -9.36 -24.14 0.07
N SER A 405 -9.21 -22.86 0.38
CA SER A 405 -8.21 -22.38 1.34
C SER A 405 -8.43 -22.91 2.75
N LEU A 406 -9.69 -23.03 3.18
CA LEU A 406 -10.04 -23.58 4.49
C LEU A 406 -9.86 -25.10 4.53
N LEU A 407 -10.35 -25.83 3.54
CA LEU A 407 -10.21 -27.28 3.47
C LEU A 407 -8.74 -27.70 3.42
N ASP A 408 -7.91 -27.07 2.59
CA ASP A 408 -6.46 -27.35 2.53
C ASP A 408 -5.78 -27.20 3.90
N ARG A 409 -6.16 -26.16 4.66
CA ARG A 409 -5.59 -25.90 5.99
C ARG A 409 -6.12 -26.85 7.05
N MET A 410 -7.41 -27.21 6.97
CA MET A 410 -8.05 -28.09 7.94
C MET A 410 -7.63 -29.56 7.74
N VAL A 411 -7.38 -29.99 6.50
CA VAL A 411 -6.84 -31.33 6.23
C VAL A 411 -5.42 -31.50 6.81
N GLN A 412 -4.64 -30.43 6.90
CA GLN A 412 -3.26 -30.46 7.40
C GLN A 412 -3.14 -30.47 8.94
N GLY A 413 -4.22 -30.29 9.69
CA GLY A 413 -4.16 -30.29 11.16
C GLY A 413 -5.40 -29.82 11.92
N GLY A 414 -6.56 -29.77 11.27
CA GLY A 414 -7.84 -29.38 11.85
C GLY A 414 -8.63 -30.53 12.46
N ASP A 415 -9.75 -30.19 13.11
CA ASP A 415 -10.70 -31.17 13.64
C ASP A 415 -11.45 -31.89 12.50
N VAL A 416 -11.52 -33.22 12.55
CA VAL A 416 -12.12 -34.04 11.49
C VAL A 416 -13.60 -33.70 11.29
N ASN A 417 -14.37 -33.53 12.37
CA ASN A 417 -15.80 -33.24 12.26
C ASN A 417 -16.04 -31.87 11.64
N GLN A 418 -15.24 -30.86 12.02
CA GLN A 418 -15.32 -29.54 11.41
C GLN A 418 -14.96 -29.58 9.92
N THR A 419 -13.96 -30.39 9.55
CA THR A 419 -13.52 -30.56 8.17
C THR A 419 -14.61 -31.24 7.32
N GLU A 420 -15.22 -32.32 7.82
CA GLU A 420 -16.34 -33.00 7.15
C GLU A 420 -17.55 -32.08 6.96
N ASN A 421 -17.89 -31.28 7.97
CA ASN A 421 -18.98 -30.31 7.85
C ASN A 421 -18.71 -29.24 6.79
N LEU A 422 -17.48 -28.72 6.75
CA LEU A 422 -17.07 -27.77 5.72
C LEU A 422 -17.07 -28.41 4.34
N PHE A 423 -16.58 -29.64 4.21
CA PHE A 423 -16.58 -30.41 2.98
C PHE A 423 -18.01 -30.60 2.44
N ASN A 424 -18.93 -31.05 3.28
CA ASN A 424 -20.33 -31.25 2.90
C ASN A 424 -20.98 -29.94 2.46
N THR A 425 -20.68 -28.84 3.16
CA THR A 425 -21.16 -27.50 2.78
C THR A 425 -20.59 -27.05 1.43
N ALA A 426 -19.29 -27.25 1.22
CA ALA A 426 -18.61 -26.93 -0.04
C ALA A 426 -19.16 -27.76 -1.21
N MET A 427 -19.39 -29.07 -1.00
CA MET A 427 -19.95 -29.98 -1.99
C MET A 427 -21.39 -29.61 -2.35
N GLN A 428 -22.21 -29.25 -1.36
CA GLN A 428 -23.57 -28.75 -1.59
C GLN A 428 -23.54 -27.47 -2.42
N TRP A 429 -22.71 -26.50 -2.03
CA TRP A 429 -22.54 -25.25 -2.77
C TRP A 429 -22.09 -25.51 -4.21
N ALA A 430 -21.07 -26.35 -4.42
CA ALA A 430 -20.56 -26.70 -5.76
C ALA A 430 -21.63 -27.35 -6.63
N THR A 431 -22.48 -28.19 -6.03
CA THR A 431 -23.62 -28.82 -6.71
C THR A 431 -24.67 -27.80 -7.11
N THR A 432 -25.02 -26.87 -6.22
CA THR A 432 -25.96 -25.78 -6.54
C THR A 432 -25.44 -24.86 -7.65
N GLN A 433 -24.13 -24.66 -7.73
CA GLN A 433 -23.48 -23.83 -8.76
C GLN A 433 -23.14 -24.60 -10.05
N GLU A 434 -23.44 -25.90 -10.11
CA GLU A 434 -23.03 -26.80 -11.21
C GLU A 434 -21.50 -26.79 -11.49
N ASP A 435 -20.70 -26.53 -10.46
CA ASP A 435 -19.25 -26.37 -10.56
C ASP A 435 -18.53 -27.73 -10.54
N ARG A 436 -18.57 -28.42 -11.68
CA ARG A 436 -17.94 -29.74 -11.86
C ARG A 436 -16.45 -29.74 -11.57
N SER A 437 -15.76 -28.63 -11.84
CA SER A 437 -14.32 -28.51 -11.62
C SER A 437 -13.98 -28.53 -10.13
N PHE A 438 -14.77 -27.84 -9.32
CA PHE A 438 -14.59 -27.80 -7.88
C PHE A 438 -15.08 -29.09 -7.21
N GLN A 439 -16.19 -29.68 -7.69
CA GLN A 439 -16.65 -31.00 -7.25
C GLN A 439 -15.61 -32.10 -7.46
N ALA A 440 -14.81 -32.03 -8.54
CA ALA A 440 -13.76 -33.00 -8.80
C ALA A 440 -12.49 -32.76 -7.95
N TRP A 441 -12.32 -31.54 -7.43
CA TRP A 441 -11.22 -31.20 -6.53
C TRP A 441 -11.50 -31.60 -5.08
N LEU A 442 -12.76 -31.44 -4.64
CA LEU A 442 -13.29 -31.95 -3.38
C LEU A 442 -13.26 -33.48 -3.38
#